data_AF-A0A1H0Q6X7-F1
#
_entry.id   AF-A0A1H0Q6X7-F1
#
_cell.length_a   1.000
_cell.length_b   1.000
_cell.length_c   1.000
_cell.angle_alpha   90.00
_cell.angle_beta   90.00
_cell.angle_gamma   90.00
#
_symmetry.space_group_name_H-M   'P 1'
#
loop_
_entity.id
_entity.type
_entity.pdbx_description
1 polymer ?
#
loop_
_entity_poly.entity_id
_entity_poly.type
_entity_poly.pdbx_seq_one_letter_code
_entity_poly.pdbx_strand_id
1 'polypeptide(L)'
;MSGTDAATPGPSTVSAPRSGASFPAMRAAKVPRAIVAGPYGHPFHPVAVTIPIGAWSSSLVFDLLGLAADDPRGFAQGSRWLIAIGLGGAVGASVLGLLDMSRIPKGTPAHRTALAHLVLNVTAMVLFSIGLVVRLLDLGRVPVVAFLLSAIAAAGLSVSGWLGGKLAYRWGVRVADENTQREGFETAA
;
A
#
# COMPACT_ATOMS: atom_id res chain seq x y z
N MET A 1 28.11 26.68 55.86
CA MET A 1 26.94 25.97 55.29
C MET A 1 26.50 26.75 54.06
N SER A 2 26.83 26.23 52.88
CA SER A 2 26.57 26.87 51.58
C SER A 2 25.15 26.49 51.12
N GLY A 3 24.31 27.48 50.84
CA GLY A 3 22.98 27.29 50.26
C GLY A 3 23.11 27.08 48.76
N THR A 4 22.61 25.95 48.26
CA THR A 4 22.48 25.67 46.84
C THR A 4 21.11 26.15 46.37
N ASP A 5 21.11 27.17 45.51
CA ASP A 5 19.96 27.62 44.74
C ASP A 5 19.43 26.49 43.85
N ALA A 6 18.24 26.00 44.17
CA ALA A 6 17.48 25.11 43.31
C ALA A 6 16.88 25.93 42.17
N ALA A 7 17.46 25.77 40.98
CA ALA A 7 16.98 26.37 39.74
C ALA A 7 15.52 26.01 39.47
N THR A 8 14.68 27.03 39.34
CA THR A 8 13.28 26.94 38.90
C THR A 8 13.20 26.40 37.47
N PRO A 9 12.38 25.37 37.17
CA PRO A 9 12.16 24.94 35.79
C PRO A 9 11.51 26.08 35.00
N GLY A 10 12.15 26.49 33.90
CA GLY A 10 11.59 27.48 32.98
C GLY A 10 10.25 27.02 32.40
N PRO A 11 9.37 27.95 31.98
CA PRO A 11 8.05 27.62 31.48
C PRO A 11 8.16 26.68 30.28
N SER A 12 7.51 25.52 30.40
CA SER A 12 7.28 24.60 29.30
C SER A 12 6.63 25.39 28.16
N THR A 13 7.33 25.46 27.02
CA THR A 13 6.79 26.05 25.80
C THR A 13 5.61 25.21 25.35
N VAL A 14 4.40 25.61 25.76
CA VAL A 14 3.15 25.10 25.20
C VAL A 14 3.24 25.35 23.70
N SER A 15 3.45 24.28 22.93
CA SER A 15 3.45 24.32 21.48
C SER A 15 2.14 25.00 21.04
N ALA A 16 2.25 26.10 20.31
CA ALA A 16 1.09 26.82 19.80
C ALA A 16 0.10 25.85 19.14
N PRO A 17 -1.23 26.02 19.31
CA PRO A 17 -2.22 25.17 18.68
C PRO A 17 -1.93 25.11 17.18
N ARG A 18 -1.60 23.93 16.66
CA ARG A 18 -1.39 23.75 15.23
C ARG A 18 -2.67 24.20 14.53
N SER A 19 -2.55 25.21 13.68
CA SER A 19 -3.67 25.96 13.13
C SER A 19 -4.78 25.06 12.57
N GLY A 20 -6.01 25.55 12.71
CA GLY A 20 -7.23 24.90 12.25
C GLY A 20 -7.24 24.52 10.77
N ALA A 21 -6.34 25.05 9.93
CA ALA A 21 -6.20 24.69 8.52
C ALA A 21 -5.81 23.21 8.28
N SER A 22 -5.16 22.56 9.25
CA SER A 22 -4.78 21.14 9.15
C SER A 22 -5.96 20.18 9.37
N PHE A 23 -6.99 20.58 10.12
CA PHE A 23 -8.13 19.74 10.45
C PHE A 23 -9.09 19.47 9.27
N PRO A 24 -9.54 20.48 8.49
CA PRO A 24 -10.34 20.25 7.28
C PRO A 24 -9.60 19.38 6.26
N ALA A 25 -8.30 19.60 6.12
CA ALA A 25 -7.43 18.85 5.23
C ALA A 25 -7.33 17.37 5.65
N MET A 26 -7.17 17.10 6.95
CA MET A 26 -7.20 15.76 7.52
C MET A 26 -8.58 15.10 7.36
N ARG A 27 -9.66 15.82 7.66
CA ARG A 27 -11.04 15.31 7.51
C ARG A 27 -11.33 14.94 6.05
N ALA A 28 -10.92 15.77 5.10
CA ALA A 28 -11.10 15.49 3.67
C ALA A 28 -10.44 14.17 3.24
N ALA A 29 -9.24 13.86 3.74
CA ALA A 29 -8.52 12.62 3.43
C ALA A 29 -9.16 11.35 4.01
N LYS A 30 -10.07 11.48 4.98
CA LYS A 30 -10.82 10.34 5.55
C LYS A 30 -12.08 10.00 4.73
N VAL A 31 -12.67 11.01 4.08
CA VAL A 31 -13.97 10.89 3.39
C VAL A 31 -13.80 10.39 1.95
N PRO A 32 -14.58 9.39 1.49
CA PRO A 32 -14.47 8.89 0.13
C PRO A 32 -14.73 9.98 -0.91
N ARG A 33 -14.10 9.86 -2.07
CA ARG A 33 -14.40 10.74 -3.22
C ARG A 33 -15.64 10.29 -3.99
N ALA A 34 -15.87 8.99 -4.06
CA ALA A 34 -16.94 8.37 -4.83
C ALA A 34 -17.37 7.06 -4.15
N ILE A 35 -18.61 6.62 -4.39
CA ILE A 35 -19.17 5.39 -3.81
C ILE A 35 -18.31 4.16 -4.14
N VAL A 36 -17.77 4.11 -5.36
CA VAL A 36 -16.90 3.00 -5.79
C VAL A 36 -15.59 2.90 -5.01
N ALA A 37 -15.16 3.96 -4.30
CA ALA A 37 -13.99 3.92 -3.41
C ALA A 37 -14.27 3.25 -2.05
N GLY A 38 -15.51 2.78 -1.85
CA GLY A 38 -15.99 2.17 -0.61
C GLY A 38 -16.57 3.19 0.39
N PRO A 39 -17.32 2.71 1.39
CA PRO A 39 -17.90 3.56 2.41
C PRO A 39 -16.86 4.35 3.22
N TYR A 40 -17.35 5.29 4.04
CA TYR A 40 -16.51 5.93 5.05
C TYR A 40 -15.96 4.88 6.03
N GLY A 41 -14.67 4.96 6.38
CA GLY A 41 -14.00 3.98 7.24
C GLY A 41 -13.74 2.60 6.62
N HIS A 42 -14.33 2.29 5.45
CA HIS A 42 -14.20 1.00 4.78
C HIS A 42 -13.76 1.18 3.31
N PRO A 43 -12.52 1.63 3.06
CA PRO A 43 -12.01 1.79 1.69
C PRO A 43 -11.89 0.45 0.98
N PHE A 44 -12.24 0.42 -0.31
CA PHE A 44 -12.11 -0.79 -1.13
C PHE A 44 -10.69 -1.01 -1.65
N HIS A 45 -9.83 0.01 -1.72
CA HIS A 45 -8.45 -0.14 -2.19
C HIS A 45 -7.65 -1.18 -1.37
N PRO A 46 -7.61 -1.15 -0.02
CA PRO A 46 -6.94 -2.18 0.78
C PRO A 46 -7.49 -3.60 0.60
N VAL A 47 -8.77 -3.74 0.26
CA VAL A 47 -9.37 -5.05 -0.06
C VAL A 47 -8.92 -5.51 -1.43
N ALA A 48 -8.96 -4.63 -2.43
CA ALA A 48 -8.60 -4.95 -3.82
C ALA A 48 -7.13 -5.36 -3.96
N VAL A 49 -6.20 -4.75 -3.20
CA VAL A 49 -4.76 -5.09 -3.26
C VAL A 49 -4.45 -6.50 -2.75
N THR A 50 -5.37 -7.17 -2.05
CA THR A 50 -5.18 -8.58 -1.65
C THR A 50 -5.01 -9.50 -2.86
N ILE A 51 -5.68 -9.20 -3.97
CA ILE A 51 -5.62 -9.96 -5.23
C ILE A 51 -4.20 -9.93 -5.82
N PRO A 52 -3.61 -8.76 -6.19
CA PRO A 52 -2.26 -8.73 -6.74
C PRO A 52 -1.21 -9.24 -5.76
N ILE A 53 -1.32 -8.93 -4.46
CA ILE A 53 -0.33 -9.38 -3.47
C ILE A 53 -0.32 -10.91 -3.36
N GLY A 54 -1.50 -11.53 -3.24
CA GLY A 54 -1.61 -12.98 -3.18
C GLY A 54 -1.11 -13.64 -4.46
N ALA A 55 -1.61 -13.18 -5.62
CA ALA A 55 -1.26 -13.75 -6.91
C ALA A 55 0.24 -13.67 -7.21
N TRP A 56 0.86 -12.50 -7.02
CA TRP A 56 2.28 -12.31 -7.32
C TRP A 56 3.22 -12.96 -6.29
N SER A 57 2.80 -13.08 -5.03
CA SER A 57 3.55 -13.87 -4.05
C SER A 57 3.53 -15.35 -4.43
N SER A 58 2.36 -15.87 -4.80
CA SER A 58 2.24 -17.25 -5.29
C SER A 58 3.00 -17.47 -6.60
N SER A 59 3.06 -16.50 -7.51
CA SER A 59 3.81 -16.66 -8.76
C SER A 59 5.30 -16.84 -8.52
N LEU A 60 5.88 -16.17 -7.51
CA LEU A 60 7.28 -16.37 -7.13
C LEU A 60 7.54 -17.78 -6.60
N VAL A 61 6.60 -18.34 -5.82
CA VAL A 61 6.69 -19.73 -5.37
C VAL A 61 6.66 -20.67 -6.58
N PHE A 62 5.76 -20.44 -7.54
CA PHE A 62 5.69 -21.22 -8.77
C PHE A 62 6.94 -21.08 -9.62
N ASP A 63 7.53 -19.88 -9.70
CA ASP A 63 8.79 -19.69 -10.40
C ASP A 63 9.91 -20.53 -9.77
N LEU A 64 10.05 -20.52 -8.44
CA LEU A 64 11.06 -21.30 -7.73
C LEU A 64 10.85 -22.81 -7.94
N LEU A 65 9.61 -23.29 -7.84
CA LEU A 65 9.29 -24.69 -8.11
C LEU A 65 9.59 -25.06 -9.57
N GLY A 66 9.24 -24.20 -10.52
CA GLY A 66 9.53 -24.41 -11.94
C GLY A 66 11.01 -24.32 -12.29
N LEU A 67 11.84 -23.64 -11.50
CA LEU A 67 13.29 -23.63 -11.69
C LEU A 67 13.97 -24.88 -11.10
N ALA A 68 13.34 -25.53 -10.13
CA ALA A 68 13.87 -26.71 -9.44
C ALA A 68 13.30 -28.05 -9.92
N ALA A 69 12.17 -28.05 -10.63
CA ALA A 69 11.48 -29.26 -11.08
C ALA A 69 12.08 -29.87 -12.35
N ASP A 70 12.09 -31.20 -12.44
CA ASP A 70 12.45 -31.94 -13.66
C ASP A 70 11.45 -31.65 -14.81
N ASP A 71 10.15 -31.54 -14.49
CA ASP A 71 9.11 -31.05 -15.41
C ASP A 71 8.56 -29.68 -14.94
N PRO A 72 9.02 -28.57 -15.53
CA PRO A 72 8.65 -27.23 -15.10
C PRO A 72 7.33 -26.71 -15.70
N ARG A 73 6.68 -27.45 -16.61
CA ARG A 73 5.60 -26.91 -17.46
C ARG A 73 4.39 -26.42 -16.67
N GLY A 74 3.93 -27.21 -15.70
CA GLY A 74 2.78 -26.86 -14.86
C GLY A 74 3.04 -25.61 -14.00
N PHE A 75 4.23 -25.52 -13.41
CA PHE A 75 4.64 -24.37 -12.62
C PHE A 75 4.81 -23.10 -13.46
N ALA A 76 5.40 -23.22 -14.65
CA ALA A 76 5.53 -22.12 -15.60
C ALA A 76 4.15 -21.59 -16.04
N GLN A 77 3.19 -22.48 -16.31
CA GLN A 77 1.82 -22.09 -16.64
C GLN A 77 1.12 -21.40 -15.46
N GLY A 78 1.22 -21.94 -14.26
CA GLY A 78 0.63 -21.34 -13.06
C GLY A 78 1.20 -19.96 -12.76
N SER A 79 2.52 -19.80 -12.82
CA SER A 79 3.20 -18.50 -12.66
C SER A 79 2.66 -17.45 -13.65
N ARG A 80 2.51 -17.81 -14.94
CA ARG A 80 1.94 -16.90 -15.95
C ARG A 80 0.53 -16.43 -15.61
N TRP A 81 -0.35 -17.36 -15.25
CA TRP A 81 -1.74 -17.03 -14.91
C TRP A 81 -1.83 -16.18 -13.64
N LEU A 82 -1.03 -16.50 -12.62
CA LEU A 82 -0.97 -15.72 -11.38
C LEU A 82 -0.48 -14.30 -11.65
N ILE A 83 0.55 -14.12 -12.50
CA ILE A 83 1.01 -12.78 -12.90
C ILE A 83 -0.10 -12.01 -13.63
N ALA A 84 -0.81 -12.66 -14.56
CA ALA A 84 -1.90 -12.04 -15.31
C ALA A 84 -3.09 -11.65 -14.41
N ILE A 85 -3.52 -12.53 -13.50
CA ILE A 85 -4.56 -12.26 -12.50
C ILE A 85 -4.15 -11.09 -11.61
N GLY A 86 -2.90 -11.10 -11.14
CA GLY A 86 -2.38 -10.01 -10.32
C GLY A 86 -2.35 -8.68 -11.07
N LEU A 87 -1.98 -8.65 -12.36
CA LEU A 87 -2.07 -7.44 -13.18
C LEU A 87 -3.50 -6.92 -13.31
N GLY A 88 -4.48 -7.81 -13.55
CA GLY A 88 -5.90 -7.44 -13.59
C GLY A 88 -6.38 -6.84 -12.27
N GLY A 89 -6.06 -7.49 -11.15
CA GLY A 89 -6.36 -6.98 -9.81
C GLY A 89 -5.66 -5.64 -9.51
N ALA A 90 -4.40 -5.48 -9.91
CA ALA A 90 -3.61 -4.27 -9.71
C ALA A 90 -4.20 -3.07 -10.47
N VAL A 91 -4.76 -3.26 -11.67
CA VAL A 91 -5.45 -2.19 -12.40
C VAL A 91 -6.66 -1.70 -11.61
N GLY A 92 -7.52 -2.60 -11.14
CA GLY A 92 -8.68 -2.25 -10.31
C GLY A 92 -8.26 -1.56 -9.02
N ALA A 93 -7.28 -2.11 -8.30
CA ALA A 93 -6.75 -1.51 -7.08
C ALA A 93 -6.14 -0.13 -7.32
N SER A 94 -5.46 0.08 -8.45
CA SER A 94 -4.84 1.37 -8.79
C SER A 94 -5.89 2.47 -9.00
N VAL A 95 -7.00 2.16 -9.66
CA VAL A 95 -8.11 3.12 -9.81
C VAL A 95 -8.66 3.54 -8.45
N LEU A 96 -8.91 2.58 -7.56
CA LEU A 96 -9.39 2.84 -6.20
C LEU A 96 -8.37 3.66 -5.39
N GLY A 97 -7.08 3.32 -5.48
CA GLY A 97 -6.00 4.02 -4.79
C GLY A 97 -5.82 5.47 -5.27
N LEU A 98 -6.02 5.73 -6.57
CA LEU A 98 -5.99 7.10 -7.12
C LEU A 98 -7.17 7.94 -6.61
N LEU A 99 -8.36 7.34 -6.46
CA LEU A 99 -9.51 8.02 -5.86
C LEU A 99 -9.21 8.43 -4.40
N ASP A 100 -8.62 7.54 -3.62
CA ASP A 100 -8.21 7.81 -2.24
C ASP A 100 -7.10 8.88 -2.18
N MET A 101 -6.05 8.74 -3.00
CA MET A 101 -4.94 9.70 -3.07
C MET A 101 -5.41 11.10 -3.44
N SER A 102 -6.42 11.24 -4.32
CA SER A 102 -6.94 12.54 -4.75
C SER A 102 -7.59 13.36 -3.61
N ARG A 103 -7.88 12.73 -2.46
CA ARG A 103 -8.38 13.39 -1.25
C ARG A 103 -7.26 13.85 -0.33
N ILE A 104 -6.02 13.43 -0.58
CA ILE A 104 -4.85 13.84 0.20
C ILE A 104 -4.38 15.21 -0.31
N PRO A 105 -4.31 16.24 0.55
CA PRO A 105 -3.85 17.57 0.15
C PRO A 105 -2.41 17.55 -0.36
N LYS A 106 -2.17 18.24 -1.48
CA LYS A 106 -0.82 18.42 -2.06
C LYS A 106 0.12 19.15 -1.10
N GLY A 107 1.42 18.95 -1.26
CA GLY A 107 2.45 19.58 -0.42
C GLY A 107 2.61 18.98 0.98
N THR A 108 1.74 18.04 1.38
CA THR A 108 1.83 17.37 2.69
C THR A 108 2.78 16.17 2.66
N PRO A 109 3.36 15.76 3.81
CA PRO A 109 4.10 14.51 3.92
C PRO A 109 3.28 13.29 3.46
N ALA A 110 1.98 13.25 3.77
CA ALA A 110 1.07 12.20 3.34
C ALA A 110 0.99 12.11 1.81
N HIS A 111 0.85 13.25 1.12
CA HIS A 111 0.80 13.24 -0.35
C HIS A 111 2.13 12.81 -0.98
N ARG A 112 3.27 13.22 -0.41
CA ARG A 112 4.59 12.78 -0.91
C ARG A 112 4.79 11.27 -0.75
N THR A 113 4.35 10.71 0.38
CA THR A 113 4.36 9.26 0.60
C THR A 113 3.39 8.52 -0.32
N ALA A 114 2.18 9.06 -0.56
CA ALA A 114 1.22 8.49 -1.49
C ALA A 114 1.76 8.48 -2.92
N LEU A 115 2.46 9.54 -3.34
CA LEU A 115 3.12 9.59 -4.64
C LEU A 115 4.26 8.57 -4.77
N ALA A 116 5.10 8.44 -3.74
CA ALA A 116 6.16 7.42 -3.73
C ALA A 116 5.59 5.99 -3.80
N HIS A 117 4.53 5.73 -3.03
CA HIS A 117 3.78 4.48 -3.08
C HIS A 117 3.22 4.21 -4.48
N LEU A 118 2.55 5.19 -5.10
CA LEU A 118 2.02 5.07 -6.46
C LEU A 118 3.13 4.71 -7.48
N VAL A 119 4.26 5.43 -7.44
CA VAL A 119 5.38 5.20 -8.37
C VAL A 119 5.97 3.80 -8.20
N LEU A 120 6.15 3.32 -6.97
CA LEU A 120 6.63 1.95 -6.72
C LEU A 120 5.67 0.90 -7.28
N ASN A 121 4.36 1.06 -7.09
CA ASN A 121 3.38 0.09 -7.58
C ASN A 121 3.28 0.10 -9.12
N VAL A 122 3.28 1.28 -9.75
CA VAL A 122 3.31 1.38 -11.22
C VAL A 122 4.57 0.72 -11.78
N THR A 123 5.71 0.94 -11.13
CA THR A 123 6.97 0.28 -11.51
C THR A 123 6.86 -1.23 -11.39
N ALA A 124 6.31 -1.75 -10.29
CA ALA A 124 6.06 -3.18 -10.11
C ALA A 124 5.13 -3.74 -11.20
N MET A 125 4.03 -3.05 -11.53
CA MET A 125 3.13 -3.45 -12.62
C MET A 125 3.86 -3.53 -13.97
N VAL A 126 4.73 -2.57 -14.28
CA VAL A 126 5.54 -2.59 -15.51
C VAL A 126 6.48 -3.78 -15.51
N LEU A 127 7.19 -4.04 -14.41
CA LEU A 127 8.11 -5.18 -14.29
C LEU A 127 7.38 -6.52 -14.44
N PHE A 128 6.22 -6.68 -13.81
CA PHE A 128 5.38 -7.87 -13.98
C PHE A 128 4.84 -8.01 -15.41
N SER A 129 4.48 -6.91 -16.06
CA SER A 129 4.02 -6.93 -17.46
C SER A 129 5.13 -7.36 -18.41
N ILE A 130 6.34 -6.80 -18.27
CA ILE A 130 7.52 -7.22 -19.03
C ILE A 130 7.83 -8.69 -18.74
N GLY A 131 7.84 -9.09 -17.47
CA GLY A 131 8.06 -10.47 -17.06
C GLY A 131 7.01 -11.45 -17.60
N LEU A 132 5.76 -11.02 -17.76
CA LEU A 132 4.70 -11.80 -18.39
C LEU A 132 4.97 -11.97 -19.89
N VAL A 133 5.29 -10.89 -20.60
CA VAL A 133 5.64 -10.94 -22.03
C VAL A 133 6.82 -11.88 -22.27
N VAL A 134 7.87 -11.80 -21.45
CA VAL A 134 9.02 -12.73 -21.57
C VAL A 134 8.61 -14.18 -21.34
N ARG A 135 7.72 -14.46 -20.38
CA ARG A 135 7.18 -15.81 -20.15
C ARG A 135 6.28 -16.31 -21.28
N LEU A 136 5.70 -15.42 -22.10
CA LEU A 136 4.92 -15.80 -23.28
C LEU A 136 5.80 -16.25 -24.46
N LEU A 137 7.09 -15.87 -24.47
CA LEU A 137 8.04 -16.29 -25.50
C LEU A 137 8.52 -17.73 -25.32
N ASP A 138 8.47 -18.26 -24.09
CA ASP A 138 8.80 -19.65 -23.79
C ASP A 138 7.78 -20.22 -22.79
N LEU A 139 6.81 -20.96 -23.34
CA LEU A 139 5.71 -21.49 -22.54
C LEU A 139 6.10 -22.69 -21.67
N GLY A 140 7.24 -23.33 -21.96
CA GLY A 140 7.62 -24.60 -21.37
C GLY A 140 8.33 -24.50 -20.02
N ARG A 141 8.91 -23.35 -19.68
CA ARG A 141 9.72 -23.14 -18.47
C ARG A 141 9.58 -21.73 -17.93
N VAL A 142 10.17 -21.48 -16.75
CA VAL A 142 10.28 -20.15 -16.16
C VAL A 142 11.60 -19.51 -16.63
N PRO A 143 11.57 -18.42 -17.41
CA PRO A 143 12.79 -17.72 -17.79
C PRO A 143 13.40 -17.02 -16.57
N VAL A 144 14.71 -17.24 -16.32
CA VAL A 144 15.42 -16.67 -15.16
C VAL A 144 15.29 -15.14 -15.09
N VAL A 145 15.43 -14.45 -16.23
CA VAL A 145 15.26 -12.99 -16.29
C VAL A 145 13.86 -12.57 -15.85
N ALA A 146 12.83 -13.33 -16.21
CA ALA A 146 11.45 -13.03 -15.89
C ALA A 146 11.15 -13.27 -14.40
N PHE A 147 11.79 -14.28 -13.79
CA PHE A 147 11.79 -14.49 -12.35
C PHE A 147 12.48 -13.35 -11.60
N LEU A 148 13.67 -12.90 -12.05
CA LEU A 148 14.38 -11.79 -11.41
C LEU A 148 13.57 -10.48 -11.46
N LEU A 149 12.89 -10.19 -12.57
CA LEU A 149 11.97 -9.05 -12.67
C LEU A 149 10.84 -9.14 -11.63
N SER A 150 10.23 -10.32 -11.48
CA SER A 150 9.19 -10.57 -10.47
C SER A 150 9.73 -10.42 -9.04
N ALA A 151 10.94 -10.89 -8.75
CA ALA A 151 11.57 -10.79 -7.44
C ALA A 151 11.88 -9.33 -7.07
N ILE A 152 12.43 -8.55 -8.01
CA ILE A 152 12.69 -7.11 -7.83
C ILE A 152 11.37 -6.36 -7.63
N ALA A 153 10.34 -6.66 -8.43
CA ALA A 153 9.03 -6.07 -8.28
C ALA A 153 8.43 -6.36 -6.91
N ALA A 154 8.52 -7.61 -6.43
CA ALA A 154 8.02 -7.99 -5.10
C ALA A 154 8.77 -7.31 -3.95
N ALA A 155 10.10 -7.15 -4.05
CA ALA A 155 10.86 -6.37 -3.08
C ALA A 155 10.39 -4.90 -3.04
N GLY A 156 10.16 -4.29 -4.20
CA GLY A 156 9.58 -2.95 -4.31
C GLY A 156 8.16 -2.86 -3.72
N LEU A 157 7.33 -3.89 -3.91
CA LEU A 157 6.00 -3.99 -3.32
C LEU A 157 6.03 -4.08 -1.80
N SER A 158 7.02 -4.76 -1.19
CA SER A 158 7.18 -4.78 0.27
C SER A 158 7.44 -3.37 0.82
N VAL A 159 8.33 -2.60 0.18
CA VAL A 159 8.55 -1.19 0.54
C VAL A 159 7.28 -0.36 0.33
N SER A 160 6.61 -0.58 -0.80
CA SER A 160 5.36 0.10 -1.11
C SER A 160 4.26 -0.19 -0.08
N GLY A 161 4.13 -1.45 0.35
CA GLY A 161 3.18 -1.91 1.36
C GLY A 161 3.41 -1.22 2.70
N TRP A 162 4.67 -1.04 3.11
CA TRP A 162 5.00 -0.25 4.31
C TRP A 162 4.55 1.22 4.18
N LEU A 163 4.75 1.85 3.03
CA LEU A 163 4.26 3.21 2.78
C LEU A 163 2.73 3.30 2.81
N GLY A 164 2.03 2.31 2.23
CA GLY A 164 0.58 2.19 2.29
C GLY A 164 0.07 2.05 3.73
N GLY A 165 0.70 1.16 4.50
CA GLY A 165 0.41 1.00 5.92
C GLY A 165 0.67 2.27 6.72
N LYS A 166 1.72 3.03 6.41
CA LYS A 166 1.98 4.34 7.04
C LYS A 166 0.86 5.35 6.73
N LEU A 167 0.35 5.40 5.49
CA LEU A 167 -0.78 6.27 5.13
C LEU A 167 -2.03 5.91 5.95
N ALA A 168 -2.38 4.63 6.00
CA ALA A 168 -3.60 4.16 6.68
C ALA A 168 -3.47 4.21 8.20
N TYR A 169 -2.47 3.53 8.78
CA TYR A 169 -2.38 3.31 10.22
C TYR A 169 -1.74 4.47 10.99
N ARG A 170 -0.83 5.23 10.37
CA ARG A 170 -0.13 6.34 11.05
C ARG A 170 -0.78 7.68 10.81
N TRP A 171 -1.35 7.91 9.62
CA TRP A 171 -1.96 9.19 9.26
C TRP A 171 -3.47 9.10 9.02
N GLY A 172 -4.08 7.93 9.17
CA GLY A 172 -5.52 7.77 9.18
C GLY A 172 -6.20 8.04 7.83
N VAL A 173 -5.49 7.93 6.70
CA VAL A 173 -6.08 8.13 5.36
C VAL A 173 -7.17 7.08 5.16
N ARG A 174 -8.39 7.53 4.83
CA ARG A 174 -9.62 6.71 4.69
C ARG A 174 -10.03 5.89 5.92
N VAL A 175 -9.37 6.08 7.07
CA VAL A 175 -9.79 5.53 8.36
C VAL A 175 -10.81 6.49 8.99
N ALA A 176 -11.86 5.94 9.60
CA ALA A 176 -12.88 6.72 10.29
C ALA A 176 -12.26 7.64 11.36
N ASP A 177 -12.98 8.71 11.72
CA ASP A 177 -12.59 9.56 12.84
C ASP A 177 -12.89 8.90 14.19
N GLU A 178 -12.33 9.48 15.24
CA GLU A 178 -12.35 8.94 16.59
C GLU A 178 -13.77 8.91 17.18
N ASN A 179 -14.66 9.81 16.75
CA ASN A 179 -16.06 9.79 17.16
C ASN A 179 -16.78 8.57 16.59
N THR A 180 -16.58 8.28 15.31
CA THR A 180 -17.14 7.08 14.67
C THR A 180 -16.52 5.81 15.27
N GLN A 181 -15.21 5.80 15.51
CA GLN A 181 -14.52 4.64 16.11
C GLN A 181 -14.99 4.34 17.54
N ARG A 182 -15.44 5.36 18.28
CA ARG A 182 -15.93 5.23 19.65
C ARG A 182 -17.09 4.25 19.76
N GLU A 183 -17.95 4.17 18.74
CA GLU A 183 -19.08 3.24 18.69
C GLU A 183 -18.66 1.78 18.93
N GLY A 184 -17.42 1.40 18.57
CA GLY A 184 -16.88 0.06 18.80
C GLY A 184 -16.37 -0.21 20.23
N PHE A 185 -16.34 0.81 21.10
CA PHE A 185 -15.83 0.74 22.48
C PHE A 185 -16.85 1.14 23.54
N GLU A 186 -18.03 1.59 23.14
CA GLU A 186 -19.13 1.89 24.06
C GLU A 186 -19.84 0.59 24.45
N THR A 187 -20.09 0.39 25.74
CA THR A 187 -20.88 -0.74 26.23
C THR A 187 -22.34 -0.52 25.82
N ALA A 188 -22.97 -1.53 25.22
CA ALA A 188 -24.41 -1.51 24.99
C ALA A 188 -25.14 -1.32 26.33
N ALA A 189 -25.97 -0.28 26.41
CA ALA A 189 -26.81 0.00 27.57
C ALA A 189 -27.92 -1.06 27.74
#